data_AF-A0A847AQL8-F1
#
_entry.id   AF-A0A847AQL8-F1
#
_cell.length_a   1.000
_cell.length_b   1.000
_cell.length_c   1.000
_cell.angle_alpha   90.00
_cell.angle_beta   90.00
_cell.angle_gamma   90.00
#
_symmetry.space_group_name_H-M   'P 1'
#
loop_
_entity.id
_entity.type
_entity.pdbx_description
1 polymer ?
#
loop_
_entity_poly.entity_id
_entity_poly.type
_entity_poly.pdbx_seq_one_letter_code
_entity_poly.pdbx_strand_id
1 'polypeptide(L)'
;GINVPLSIRLQENDLIFRLHHSNAKYMFVSAPYVAKINTIRENLPELKKVIYLDGTEKPGDNDISLADLKAAGEEFLKKSHEKVDSIWKNIQPHDIANISYTSGTTADPKGIMLSHLNYAANVVQSNTLMELQSEWKTLAILPWDHAFAHTCCLYAFMYKGASIASVEAGRSQIETLKNIPKNIKEIKPDIMMSVPAFSKKFRQNIEGEIRKKGKVINTLFKFALKTGYIYNGMGYNKGKGWKFILKPLMLLFDVVLFKKIREGFGGELKFFIGGGALLDTELQRFFYTIGMPVCQGYGLTESSPVISSNALHAIKFGSSGRLVKYLELKIVDEDGIEMPVGKQGEIVVKGDNVMAGYWDNPVATAETIKDGWLHTGDMGYMDEDDFLYVLGRFKSLLIGDDGEKYSPEGIEEAILEQSPYIQQMILYNNQSPYTTAMIVPDIDQINRDLKQSGLKPGSEEGNKKSIRIIADMINAFKKGGEYENMFPERWLPAAFIILPESFNQENGLLNTTMKVDRGKIYEYFSKELSFLYTPAAKKPENEMNLSAIKKWNL
;
A
#
# COMPACT_ATOMS: atom_id res chain seq x y z
N GLY A 1 -5.62 11.09 -27.00
CA GLY A 1 -5.20 12.12 -26.03
C GLY A 1 -4.59 11.42 -24.84
N ILE A 2 -3.79 12.13 -24.04
CA ILE A 2 -3.12 11.56 -22.86
C ILE A 2 -4.07 11.66 -21.66
N ASN A 3 -4.32 10.56 -20.94
CA ASN A 3 -5.14 10.61 -19.73
C ASN A 3 -4.27 10.94 -18.49
N VAL A 4 -4.85 11.72 -17.59
CA VAL A 4 -4.20 12.13 -16.33
C VAL A 4 -5.17 11.79 -15.21
N PRO A 5 -5.14 10.56 -14.68
CA PRO A 5 -6.06 10.16 -13.64
C PRO A 5 -5.62 10.79 -12.32
N LEU A 6 -6.60 11.35 -11.61
CA LEU A 6 -6.37 12.18 -10.44
C LEU A 6 -7.09 11.56 -9.26
N SER A 7 -6.41 11.51 -8.11
CA SER A 7 -7.03 11.01 -6.90
C SER A 7 -8.17 11.91 -6.47
N ILE A 8 -9.29 11.29 -6.13
CA ILE A 8 -10.43 11.98 -5.53
C ILE A 8 -10.13 12.59 -4.14
N ARG A 9 -8.96 12.26 -3.58
CA ARG A 9 -8.48 12.76 -2.28
C ARG A 9 -7.59 13.99 -2.39
N LEU A 10 -7.18 14.39 -3.59
CA LEU A 10 -6.31 15.56 -3.77
C LEU A 10 -7.00 16.81 -3.26
N GLN A 11 -6.27 17.68 -2.57
CA GLN A 11 -6.76 19.01 -2.17
C GLN A 11 -6.68 20.00 -3.35
N GLU A 12 -7.24 21.20 -3.18
CA GLU A 12 -7.36 22.19 -4.26
C GLU A 12 -5.99 22.56 -4.86
N ASN A 13 -5.00 22.92 -4.03
CA ASN A 13 -3.66 23.29 -4.49
C ASN A 13 -2.96 22.14 -5.24
N ASP A 14 -3.08 20.93 -4.71
CA ASP A 14 -2.56 19.70 -5.32
C ASP A 14 -3.17 19.41 -6.70
N LEU A 15 -4.46 19.70 -6.82
CA LEU A 15 -5.23 19.50 -8.04
C LEU A 15 -4.84 20.55 -9.09
N ILE A 16 -4.75 21.81 -8.69
CA ILE A 16 -4.28 22.93 -9.51
C ILE A 16 -2.89 22.63 -10.07
N PHE A 17 -1.94 22.25 -9.20
CA PHE A 17 -0.58 21.89 -9.62
C PHE A 17 -0.58 20.83 -10.72
N ARG A 18 -1.28 19.70 -10.51
CA ARG A 18 -1.26 18.57 -11.46
C ARG A 18 -1.93 18.91 -12.78
N LEU A 19 -3.01 19.70 -12.75
CA LEU A 19 -3.72 20.13 -13.95
C LEU A 19 -2.87 21.09 -14.80
N HIS A 20 -2.20 22.07 -14.17
CA HIS A 20 -1.24 22.93 -14.87
C HIS A 20 -0.03 22.16 -15.39
N HIS A 21 0.63 21.39 -14.52
CA HIS A 21 1.85 20.67 -14.86
C HIS A 21 1.63 19.68 -16.02
N SER A 22 0.46 19.03 -16.07
CA SER A 22 0.10 18.15 -17.19
C SER A 22 -0.47 18.88 -18.41
N ASN A 23 -0.66 20.20 -18.34
CA ASN A 23 -1.30 21.02 -19.38
C ASN A 23 -2.68 20.45 -19.79
N ALA A 24 -3.48 20.07 -18.79
CA ALA A 24 -4.76 19.43 -18.99
C ALA A 24 -5.79 20.41 -19.60
N LYS A 25 -6.32 20.07 -20.78
CA LYS A 25 -7.28 20.92 -21.51
C LYS A 25 -8.75 20.52 -21.33
N TYR A 26 -8.98 19.28 -20.92
CA TYR A 26 -10.31 18.69 -20.76
C TYR A 26 -10.34 17.92 -19.44
N MET A 27 -11.43 18.05 -18.69
CA MET A 27 -11.59 17.38 -17.40
C MET A 27 -12.92 16.65 -17.33
N PHE A 28 -12.90 15.38 -16.90
CA PHE A 28 -14.12 14.61 -16.62
C PHE A 28 -14.39 14.64 -15.12
N VAL A 29 -15.61 15.01 -14.72
CA VAL A 29 -15.95 15.29 -13.32
C VAL A 29 -17.28 14.62 -12.97
N SER A 30 -17.31 13.83 -11.89
CA SER A 30 -18.55 13.32 -11.30
C SER A 30 -19.17 14.34 -10.35
N ALA A 31 -20.49 14.24 -10.15
CA ALA A 31 -21.28 15.21 -9.38
C ALA A 31 -20.67 15.63 -8.02
N PRO A 32 -20.11 14.73 -7.18
CA PRO A 32 -19.58 15.10 -5.87
C PRO A 32 -18.41 16.09 -5.92
N TYR A 33 -17.71 16.19 -7.07
CA TYR A 33 -16.51 17.02 -7.21
C TYR A 33 -16.75 18.32 -7.97
N VAL A 34 -17.95 18.55 -8.50
CA VAL A 34 -18.27 19.75 -9.31
C VAL A 34 -18.01 21.05 -8.54
N ALA A 35 -18.43 21.12 -7.28
CA ALA A 35 -18.24 22.31 -6.45
C ALA A 35 -16.74 22.67 -6.30
N LYS A 36 -15.91 21.65 -6.08
CA LYS A 36 -14.45 21.81 -5.96
C LYS A 36 -13.83 22.34 -7.24
N ILE A 37 -14.27 21.83 -8.40
CA ILE A 37 -13.78 22.30 -9.70
C ILE A 37 -14.18 23.74 -9.96
N ASN A 38 -15.42 24.12 -9.60
CA ASN A 38 -15.88 25.49 -9.75
C ASN A 38 -15.05 26.48 -8.91
N THR A 39 -14.66 26.10 -7.69
CA THR A 39 -13.79 26.93 -6.82
C THR A 39 -12.42 27.20 -7.44
N ILE A 40 -11.82 26.21 -8.09
CA ILE A 40 -10.44 26.33 -8.61
C ILE A 40 -10.37 26.78 -10.07
N ARG A 41 -11.51 26.87 -10.77
CA ARG A 41 -11.56 27.06 -12.23
C ARG A 41 -10.81 28.30 -12.73
N GLU A 42 -10.90 29.40 -12.00
CA GLU A 42 -10.22 30.65 -12.36
C GLU A 42 -8.68 30.51 -12.33
N ASN A 43 -8.18 29.54 -11.56
CA ASN A 43 -6.77 29.19 -11.51
C ASN A 43 -6.38 28.15 -12.58
N LEU A 44 -7.22 27.84 -13.56
CA LEU A 44 -6.95 26.82 -14.59
C LEU A 44 -7.10 27.39 -16.02
N PRO A 45 -6.23 28.33 -16.45
CA PRO A 45 -6.34 29.01 -17.74
C PRO A 45 -6.20 28.08 -18.95
N GLU A 46 -5.57 26.92 -18.81
CA GLU A 46 -5.41 25.92 -19.88
C GLU A 46 -6.67 25.05 -20.07
N LEU A 47 -7.55 25.00 -19.06
CA LEU A 47 -8.75 24.17 -19.06
C LEU A 47 -9.81 24.75 -19.99
N LYS A 48 -10.02 24.10 -21.12
CA LYS A 48 -10.97 24.55 -22.16
C LYS A 48 -12.40 24.12 -21.89
N LYS A 49 -12.59 22.96 -21.25
CA LYS A 49 -13.90 22.32 -21.12
C LYS A 49 -13.94 21.31 -19.97
N VAL A 50 -14.99 21.38 -19.17
CA VAL A 50 -15.37 20.36 -18.20
C VAL A 50 -16.47 19.47 -18.81
N ILE A 51 -16.32 18.15 -18.66
CA ILE A 51 -17.28 17.13 -19.05
C ILE A 51 -17.89 16.57 -17.78
N TYR A 52 -19.18 16.83 -17.56
CA TYR A 52 -19.90 16.38 -16.37
C TYR A 52 -20.48 14.98 -16.59
N LEU A 53 -20.02 14.01 -15.82
CA LEU A 53 -20.44 12.61 -15.95
C LEU A 53 -21.91 12.41 -15.58
N ASP A 54 -22.38 13.12 -14.56
CA ASP A 54 -23.73 13.02 -13.99
C ASP A 54 -24.60 14.26 -14.28
N GLY A 55 -24.12 15.17 -15.14
CA GLY A 55 -24.72 16.48 -15.37
C GLY A 55 -24.39 17.52 -14.28
N THR A 56 -24.89 18.74 -14.46
CA THR A 56 -24.75 19.85 -13.50
C THR A 56 -25.85 20.88 -13.72
N GLU A 57 -26.29 21.56 -12.66
CA GLU A 57 -27.23 22.69 -12.74
C GLU A 57 -26.54 23.99 -13.16
N LYS A 58 -25.22 24.08 -12.99
CA LYS A 58 -24.41 25.28 -13.26
C LYS A 58 -23.21 24.93 -14.13
N PRO A 59 -23.41 24.57 -15.41
CA PRO A 59 -22.30 24.38 -16.34
C PRO A 59 -21.64 25.73 -16.65
N GLY A 60 -20.33 25.74 -16.91
CA GLY A 60 -19.72 26.90 -17.56
C GLY A 60 -20.01 26.93 -19.05
N ASP A 61 -19.77 28.07 -19.68
CA ASP A 61 -20.20 28.39 -21.05
C ASP A 61 -19.78 27.36 -22.12
N ASN A 62 -18.62 26.72 -21.95
CA ASN A 62 -18.07 25.74 -22.90
C ASN A 62 -18.18 24.29 -22.44
N ASP A 63 -18.78 24.05 -21.27
CA ASP A 63 -18.87 22.72 -20.68
C ASP A 63 -19.97 21.89 -21.32
N ILE A 64 -19.94 20.57 -21.07
CA ILE A 64 -20.90 19.65 -21.66
C ILE A 64 -21.22 18.50 -20.71
N SER A 65 -22.45 17.99 -20.74
CA SER A 65 -22.78 16.74 -20.06
C SER A 65 -22.25 15.54 -20.85
N LEU A 66 -22.00 14.41 -20.18
CA LEU A 66 -21.61 13.18 -20.86
C LEU A 66 -22.70 12.70 -21.83
N ALA A 67 -23.98 12.90 -21.50
CA ALA A 67 -25.10 12.54 -22.35
C ALA A 67 -25.08 13.33 -23.68
N ASP A 68 -24.93 14.65 -23.60
CA ASP A 68 -24.86 15.51 -24.78
C ASP A 68 -23.59 15.25 -25.60
N LEU A 69 -22.46 14.97 -24.93
CA LEU A 69 -21.22 14.59 -25.60
C LEU A 69 -21.38 13.30 -26.41
N LYS A 70 -22.08 12.30 -25.85
CA LYS A 70 -22.38 11.05 -26.56
C LYS A 70 -23.29 11.29 -27.76
N ALA A 71 -24.38 12.04 -27.59
CA ALA A 71 -25.29 12.38 -28.69
C ALA A 71 -24.57 13.14 -29.82
N ALA A 72 -23.72 14.12 -29.48
CA ALA A 72 -22.89 14.82 -30.45
C ALA A 72 -21.88 13.88 -31.13
N GLY A 73 -21.31 12.92 -30.40
CA GLY A 73 -20.43 11.89 -30.92
C GLY A 73 -21.10 10.97 -31.94
N GLU A 74 -22.35 10.56 -31.70
CA GLU A 74 -23.13 9.74 -32.64
C GLU A 74 -23.39 10.48 -33.96
N GLU A 75 -23.79 11.75 -33.89
CA GLU A 75 -23.98 12.59 -35.08
C GLU A 75 -22.66 12.84 -35.83
N PHE A 76 -21.56 13.03 -35.10
CA PHE A 76 -20.23 13.18 -35.69
C PHE A 76 -19.80 11.89 -36.42
N LEU A 77 -20.01 10.72 -35.82
CA LEU A 77 -19.66 9.43 -36.40
C LEU A 77 -20.40 9.15 -37.71
N LYS A 78 -21.67 9.54 -37.82
CA LYS A 78 -22.45 9.42 -39.08
C LYS A 78 -21.78 10.14 -40.25
N LYS A 79 -21.07 11.24 -40.00
CA LYS A 79 -20.47 12.11 -41.03
C LYS A 79 -18.96 11.95 -41.18
N SER A 80 -18.28 11.49 -40.14
CA SER A 80 -16.82 11.55 -40.02
C SER A 80 -16.19 10.24 -39.52
N HIS A 81 -16.84 9.10 -39.80
CA HIS A 81 -16.35 7.78 -39.36
C HIS A 81 -14.88 7.55 -39.76
N GLU A 82 -14.52 7.81 -41.02
CA GLU A 82 -13.15 7.65 -41.53
C GLU A 82 -12.11 8.48 -40.78
N LYS A 83 -12.49 9.66 -40.29
CA LYS A 83 -11.60 10.51 -39.49
C LYS A 83 -11.31 9.90 -38.13
N VAL A 84 -12.32 9.35 -37.47
CA VAL A 84 -12.13 8.62 -36.19
C VAL A 84 -11.25 7.40 -36.42
N ASP A 85 -11.52 6.68 -37.51
CA ASP A 85 -10.76 5.50 -37.91
C ASP A 85 -9.28 5.80 -38.17
N SER A 86 -9.01 6.89 -38.89
CA SER A 86 -7.65 7.36 -39.13
C SER A 86 -6.94 7.73 -37.83
N ILE A 87 -7.63 8.37 -36.87
CA ILE A 87 -7.03 8.76 -35.59
C ILE A 87 -6.58 7.54 -34.78
N TRP A 88 -7.45 6.54 -34.57
CA TRP A 88 -7.07 5.41 -33.72
C TRP A 88 -6.06 4.47 -34.40
N LYS A 89 -6.12 4.32 -35.73
CA LYS A 89 -5.13 3.53 -36.51
C LYS A 89 -3.74 4.14 -36.52
N ASN A 90 -3.64 5.46 -36.33
CA ASN A 90 -2.36 6.16 -36.28
C ASN A 90 -1.68 6.11 -34.89
N ILE A 91 -2.37 5.63 -33.84
CA ILE A 91 -1.78 5.47 -32.51
C ILE A 91 -0.66 4.44 -32.57
N GLN A 92 0.54 4.83 -32.16
CA GLN A 92 1.72 3.98 -32.10
C GLN A 92 1.91 3.39 -30.69
N PRO A 93 2.61 2.23 -30.56
CA PRO A 93 2.85 1.62 -29.26
C PRO A 93 3.56 2.54 -28.26
N HIS A 94 4.49 3.39 -28.73
CA HIS A 94 5.26 4.29 -27.89
C HIS A 94 4.57 5.64 -27.63
N ASP A 95 3.39 5.89 -28.20
CA ASP A 95 2.62 7.09 -27.88
C ASP A 95 2.23 7.05 -26.40
N ILE A 96 2.39 8.20 -25.73
CA ILE A 96 2.04 8.33 -24.31
C ILE A 96 0.53 8.20 -24.15
N ALA A 97 0.11 7.20 -23.38
CA ALA A 97 -1.29 6.96 -23.07
C ALA A 97 -1.69 7.70 -21.79
N ASN A 98 -0.76 7.78 -20.83
CA ASN A 98 -1.04 8.20 -19.46
C ASN A 98 0.10 9.02 -18.84
N ILE A 99 -0.28 10.02 -18.02
CA ILE A 99 0.60 10.65 -17.04
C ILE A 99 0.06 10.32 -15.65
N SER A 100 0.75 9.45 -14.91
CA SER A 100 0.38 9.06 -13.55
C SER A 100 1.24 9.85 -12.56
N TYR A 101 0.61 10.60 -11.65
CA TYR A 101 1.35 11.32 -10.62
C TYR A 101 1.65 10.44 -9.41
N THR A 102 2.89 10.50 -8.92
CA THR A 102 3.27 9.91 -7.63
C THR A 102 3.70 11.00 -6.67
N SER A 103 3.31 10.87 -5.40
CA SER A 103 3.91 11.63 -4.31
C SER A 103 5.27 11.00 -4.02
N GLY A 104 6.30 11.45 -4.72
CA GLY A 104 7.69 11.08 -4.44
C GLY A 104 8.15 11.57 -3.06
N THR A 105 9.40 11.30 -2.71
CA THR A 105 10.06 11.84 -1.50
C THR A 105 10.45 13.32 -1.64
N THR A 106 10.10 13.95 -2.77
CA THR A 106 10.34 15.37 -3.08
C THR A 106 9.08 16.19 -2.79
N ALA A 107 9.23 17.49 -2.51
CA ALA A 107 8.12 18.37 -2.20
C ALA A 107 7.04 18.42 -3.32
N ASP A 108 7.46 18.33 -4.59
CA ASP A 108 6.55 18.32 -5.75
C ASP A 108 6.35 16.92 -6.34
N PRO A 109 5.11 16.56 -6.75
CA PRO A 109 4.80 15.26 -7.33
C PRO A 109 5.30 15.15 -8.78
N LYS A 110 5.86 13.99 -9.13
CA LYS A 110 6.38 13.72 -10.48
C LYS A 110 5.31 13.07 -11.35
N GLY A 111 5.16 13.52 -12.60
CA GLY A 111 4.26 12.91 -13.57
C GLY A 111 4.98 11.81 -14.36
N ILE A 112 4.61 10.55 -14.18
CA ILE A 112 5.23 9.40 -14.86
C ILE A 112 4.53 9.18 -16.19
N MET A 113 5.29 9.20 -17.29
CA MET A 113 4.77 8.98 -18.64
C MET A 113 4.73 7.50 -18.98
N LEU A 114 3.53 6.96 -19.18
CA LEU A 114 3.30 5.57 -19.56
C LEU A 114 2.70 5.50 -20.96
N SER A 115 3.35 4.76 -21.85
CA SER A 115 2.91 4.52 -23.22
C SER A 115 1.86 3.40 -23.32
N HIS A 116 1.24 3.26 -24.49
CA HIS A 116 0.37 2.12 -24.78
C HIS A 116 1.11 0.79 -24.64
N LEU A 117 2.35 0.71 -25.14
CA LEU A 117 3.19 -0.48 -25.03
C LEU A 117 3.50 -0.81 -23.57
N ASN A 118 3.77 0.19 -22.73
CA ASN A 118 4.09 -0.07 -21.34
C ASN A 118 2.98 -0.84 -20.61
N TYR A 119 1.72 -0.42 -20.77
CA TYR A 119 0.58 -1.14 -20.20
C TYR A 119 0.35 -2.49 -20.87
N ALA A 120 0.38 -2.55 -22.21
CA ALA A 120 0.14 -3.79 -22.94
C ALA A 120 1.17 -4.88 -22.58
N ALA A 121 2.46 -4.51 -22.54
CA ALA A 121 3.54 -5.38 -22.11
C ALA A 121 3.34 -5.83 -20.68
N ASN A 122 3.05 -4.93 -19.74
CA ASN A 122 2.91 -5.32 -18.34
C ASN A 122 1.68 -6.19 -18.05
N VAL A 123 0.60 -6.06 -18.82
CA VAL A 123 -0.53 -7.00 -18.78
C VAL A 123 -0.11 -8.41 -19.21
N VAL A 124 0.61 -8.53 -20.34
CA VAL A 124 1.13 -9.82 -20.83
C VAL A 124 2.09 -10.43 -19.81
N GLN A 125 3.03 -9.63 -19.31
CA GLN A 125 3.99 -10.01 -18.28
C GLN A 125 3.26 -10.48 -17.00
N SER A 126 2.29 -9.72 -16.48
CA SER A 126 1.51 -10.08 -15.28
C SER A 126 0.78 -11.41 -15.44
N ASN A 127 0.22 -11.68 -16.63
CA ASN A 127 -0.47 -12.92 -16.92
C ASN A 127 0.46 -14.15 -16.96
N THR A 128 1.79 -13.95 -17.00
CA THR A 128 2.77 -15.06 -16.95
C THR A 128 2.92 -15.66 -15.54
N LEU A 129 2.57 -14.91 -14.50
CA LEU A 129 2.56 -15.39 -13.11
C LEU A 129 1.24 -16.07 -12.76
N MET A 130 0.12 -15.50 -13.21
CA MET A 130 -1.22 -16.04 -12.95
C MET A 130 -2.09 -15.86 -14.18
N GLU A 131 -2.56 -16.97 -14.74
CA GLU A 131 -3.45 -16.93 -15.88
C GLU A 131 -4.89 -16.65 -15.45
N LEU A 132 -5.33 -15.42 -15.68
CA LEU A 132 -6.73 -15.03 -15.53
C LEU A 132 -7.61 -15.78 -16.54
N GLN A 133 -8.79 -16.20 -16.09
CA GLN A 133 -9.78 -16.90 -16.91
C GLN A 133 -10.89 -15.95 -17.33
N SER A 134 -11.49 -16.18 -18.50
CA SER A 134 -12.57 -15.36 -19.06
C SER A 134 -13.85 -15.35 -18.22
N GLU A 135 -14.11 -16.39 -17.44
CA GLU A 135 -15.31 -16.49 -16.61
C GLU A 135 -15.15 -15.78 -15.26
N TRP A 136 -13.92 -15.37 -14.92
CA TRP A 136 -13.65 -14.78 -13.63
C TRP A 136 -14.22 -13.36 -13.54
N LYS A 137 -14.64 -13.02 -12.33
CA LYS A 137 -15.05 -11.65 -11.98
C LYS A 137 -14.22 -11.07 -10.86
N THR A 138 -14.01 -9.76 -10.91
CA THR A 138 -13.43 -8.99 -9.82
C THR A 138 -14.33 -7.84 -9.39
N LEU A 139 -14.17 -7.40 -8.14
CA LEU A 139 -14.77 -6.18 -7.62
C LEU A 139 -13.66 -5.13 -7.47
N ALA A 140 -13.74 -4.07 -8.26
CA ALA A 140 -12.80 -2.96 -8.28
C ALA A 140 -12.98 -2.06 -7.04
N ILE A 141 -12.29 -2.40 -5.95
CA ILE A 141 -12.32 -1.66 -4.68
C ILE A 141 -11.18 -0.64 -4.53
N LEU A 142 -10.14 -0.75 -5.37
CA LEU A 142 -8.99 0.15 -5.33
C LEU A 142 -9.25 1.42 -6.14
N PRO A 143 -8.63 2.56 -5.78
CA PRO A 143 -8.75 3.79 -6.57
C PRO A 143 -8.18 3.62 -7.98
N TRP A 144 -8.88 4.18 -8.97
CA TRP A 144 -8.53 4.08 -10.39
C TRP A 144 -7.52 5.13 -10.84
N ASP A 145 -6.88 5.85 -9.91
CA ASP A 145 -5.76 6.76 -10.16
C ASP A 145 -4.40 6.09 -10.01
N HIS A 146 -4.37 4.79 -9.68
CA HIS A 146 -3.14 4.03 -9.53
C HIS A 146 -2.93 3.06 -10.70
N ALA A 147 -1.69 3.00 -11.20
CA ALA A 147 -1.30 2.04 -12.25
C ALA A 147 -1.59 0.58 -11.88
N PHE A 148 -1.60 0.23 -10.58
CA PHE A 148 -1.95 -1.12 -10.14
C PHE A 148 -3.40 -1.49 -10.44
N ALA A 149 -4.33 -0.54 -10.29
CA ALA A 149 -5.71 -0.75 -10.70
C ALA A 149 -5.81 -0.84 -12.23
N HIS A 150 -5.10 0.02 -12.97
CA HIS A 150 -5.11 -0.03 -14.43
C HIS A 150 -4.67 -1.39 -14.96
N THR A 151 -3.49 -1.87 -14.56
CA THR A 151 -2.93 -3.10 -15.10
C THR A 151 -3.65 -4.34 -14.56
N CYS A 152 -3.72 -4.51 -13.24
CA CYS A 152 -4.16 -5.78 -12.64
C CYS A 152 -5.68 -5.92 -12.54
N CYS A 153 -6.42 -4.81 -12.48
CA CYS A 153 -7.89 -4.84 -12.39
C CYS A 153 -8.56 -4.60 -13.74
N LEU A 154 -8.14 -3.57 -14.48
CA LEU A 154 -8.86 -3.14 -15.67
C LEU A 154 -8.33 -3.87 -16.91
N TYR A 155 -7.08 -3.61 -17.29
CA TYR A 155 -6.51 -4.06 -18.56
C TYR A 155 -6.26 -5.56 -18.59
N ALA A 156 -5.83 -6.20 -17.50
CA ALA A 156 -5.67 -7.65 -17.45
C ALA A 156 -7.00 -8.40 -17.63
N PHE A 157 -8.10 -7.87 -17.07
CA PHE A 157 -9.44 -8.43 -17.25
C PHE A 157 -9.97 -8.20 -18.66
N MET A 158 -9.79 -6.98 -19.20
CA MET A 158 -10.13 -6.69 -20.59
C MET A 158 -9.38 -7.60 -21.56
N TYR A 159 -8.07 -7.80 -21.36
CA TYR A 159 -7.23 -8.68 -22.18
C TYR A 159 -7.71 -10.13 -22.20
N LYS A 160 -8.26 -10.62 -21.09
CA LYS A 160 -8.78 -11.99 -20.98
C LYS A 160 -10.27 -12.13 -21.31
N GLY A 161 -10.99 -11.04 -21.53
CA GLY A 161 -12.45 -11.07 -21.69
C GLY A 161 -13.20 -11.40 -20.39
N ALA A 162 -12.58 -11.12 -19.24
CA ALA A 162 -13.14 -11.33 -17.91
C ALA A 162 -14.01 -10.14 -17.45
N SER A 163 -14.76 -10.33 -16.35
CA SER A 163 -15.75 -9.34 -15.89
C SER A 163 -15.23 -8.47 -14.74
N ILE A 164 -15.51 -7.17 -14.80
CA ILE A 164 -15.18 -6.21 -13.75
C ILE A 164 -16.47 -5.60 -13.21
N ALA A 165 -16.68 -5.68 -11.90
CA ALA A 165 -17.71 -4.93 -11.19
C ALA A 165 -17.07 -3.75 -10.46
N SER A 166 -17.77 -2.62 -10.42
CA SER A 166 -17.40 -1.48 -9.57
C SER A 166 -18.16 -1.53 -8.25
N VAL A 167 -17.59 -0.93 -7.20
CA VAL A 167 -18.33 -0.72 -5.94
C VAL A 167 -19.46 0.28 -6.19
N GLU A 168 -20.63 -0.03 -5.66
CA GLU A 168 -21.79 0.86 -5.70
C GLU A 168 -21.46 2.18 -4.97
N ALA A 169 -21.47 3.29 -5.71
CA ALA A 169 -21.19 4.61 -5.16
C ALA A 169 -22.32 5.04 -4.22
N GLY A 170 -21.96 5.42 -2.99
CA GLY A 170 -22.87 6.06 -2.05
C GLY A 170 -22.86 7.59 -2.17
N ARG A 171 -23.70 8.28 -1.40
CA ARG A 171 -23.74 9.75 -1.31
C ARG A 171 -22.50 10.34 -0.63
N SER A 172 -21.73 9.50 0.06
CA SER A 172 -20.46 9.85 0.68
C SER A 172 -19.45 8.70 0.54
N GLN A 173 -18.16 9.00 0.69
CA GLN A 173 -17.11 7.97 0.67
C GLN A 173 -17.33 6.89 1.74
N ILE A 174 -17.85 7.26 2.91
CA ILE A 174 -18.15 6.32 3.99
C ILE A 174 -19.26 5.36 3.56
N GLU A 175 -20.27 5.84 2.85
CA GLU A 175 -21.36 5.01 2.34
C GLU A 175 -20.87 4.06 1.24
N THR A 176 -20.04 4.53 0.30
CA THR A 176 -19.38 3.67 -0.70
C THR A 176 -18.59 2.55 -0.03
N LEU A 177 -17.84 2.83 1.04
CA LEU A 177 -17.10 1.82 1.80
C LEU A 177 -18.01 0.80 2.50
N LYS A 178 -19.22 1.21 2.91
CA LYS A 178 -20.22 0.30 3.51
C LYS A 178 -20.85 -0.64 2.47
N ASN A 179 -20.82 -0.29 1.18
CA ASN A 179 -21.34 -1.13 0.10
C ASN A 179 -20.41 -2.29 -0.26
N ILE A 180 -19.11 -2.21 0.05
CA ILE A 180 -18.13 -3.25 -0.29
C ILE A 180 -18.58 -4.66 0.14
N PRO A 181 -18.96 -4.93 1.42
CA PRO A 181 -19.39 -6.28 1.81
C PRO A 181 -20.66 -6.76 1.11
N LYS A 182 -21.58 -5.83 0.79
CA LYS A 182 -22.81 -6.13 0.04
C LYS A 182 -22.45 -6.54 -1.39
N ASN A 183 -21.66 -5.74 -2.09
CA ASN A 183 -21.28 -6.03 -3.47
C ASN A 183 -20.39 -7.27 -3.57
N ILE A 184 -19.54 -7.57 -2.58
CA ILE A 184 -18.79 -8.84 -2.56
C ILE A 184 -19.75 -10.05 -2.57
N LYS A 185 -20.84 -10.01 -1.80
CA LYS A 185 -21.82 -11.12 -1.76
C LYS A 185 -22.65 -11.22 -3.04
N GLU A 186 -22.93 -10.10 -3.68
CA GLU A 186 -23.69 -10.02 -4.93
C GLU A 186 -22.86 -10.50 -6.12
N ILE A 187 -21.64 -9.97 -6.24
CA ILE A 187 -20.73 -10.23 -7.36
C ILE A 187 -20.02 -11.57 -7.20
N LYS A 188 -19.75 -12.02 -5.97
CA LYS A 188 -18.99 -13.24 -5.65
C LYS A 188 -17.63 -13.30 -6.40
N PRO A 189 -16.74 -12.31 -6.25
CA PRO A 189 -15.53 -12.22 -7.06
C PRO A 189 -14.63 -13.46 -6.89
N ASP A 190 -14.04 -13.93 -8.00
CA ASP A 190 -13.04 -15.01 -8.01
C ASP A 190 -11.69 -14.51 -7.49
N ILE A 191 -11.42 -13.23 -7.69
CA ILE A 191 -10.16 -12.59 -7.35
C ILE A 191 -10.41 -11.12 -6.99
N MET A 192 -9.66 -10.62 -6.02
CA MET A 192 -9.73 -9.22 -5.60
C MET A 192 -8.33 -8.65 -5.41
N MET A 193 -8.15 -7.37 -5.72
CA MET A 193 -6.93 -6.67 -5.39
C MET A 193 -7.03 -6.15 -3.96
N SER A 194 -5.95 -6.25 -3.19
CA SER A 194 -5.87 -5.76 -1.82
C SER A 194 -4.55 -5.03 -1.57
N VAL A 195 -4.58 -4.14 -0.59
CA VAL A 195 -3.40 -3.52 -0.01
C VAL A 195 -3.36 -3.85 1.49
N PRO A 196 -2.22 -3.72 2.19
CA PRO A 196 -2.11 -4.13 3.59
C PRO A 196 -3.22 -3.58 4.50
N ALA A 197 -3.59 -2.30 4.32
CA ALA A 197 -4.68 -1.68 5.09
C ALA A 197 -6.04 -2.39 4.91
N PHE A 198 -6.39 -2.80 3.69
CA PHE A 198 -7.61 -3.57 3.44
C PHE A 198 -7.53 -4.98 4.01
N SER A 199 -6.41 -5.67 3.80
CA SER A 199 -6.17 -7.01 4.34
C SER A 199 -6.27 -7.03 5.88
N LYS A 200 -5.67 -6.04 6.57
CA LYS A 200 -5.77 -5.86 8.02
C LYS A 200 -7.22 -5.64 8.46
N LYS A 201 -7.95 -4.75 7.76
CA LYS A 201 -9.37 -4.49 8.06
C LYS A 201 -10.25 -5.73 7.83
N PHE A 202 -10.00 -6.51 6.79
CA PHE A 202 -10.69 -7.77 6.55
C PHE A 202 -10.43 -8.79 7.67
N ARG A 203 -9.18 -8.97 8.10
CA ARG A 203 -8.85 -9.82 9.26
C ARG A 203 -9.55 -9.35 10.53
N GLN A 204 -9.47 -8.06 10.85
CA GLN A 204 -10.13 -7.48 12.03
C GLN A 204 -11.64 -7.73 12.02
N ASN A 205 -12.29 -7.57 10.86
CA ASN A 205 -13.72 -7.86 10.70
C ASN A 205 -14.02 -9.36 10.90
N ILE A 206 -13.24 -10.26 10.29
CA ILE A 206 -13.39 -11.71 10.44
C ILE A 206 -13.27 -12.10 11.91
N GLU A 207 -12.21 -11.66 12.59
CA GLU A 207 -11.99 -11.96 14.00
C GLU A 207 -13.07 -11.34 14.90
N GLY A 208 -13.52 -10.12 14.59
CA GLY A 208 -14.62 -9.46 15.27
C GLY A 208 -15.92 -10.28 15.20
N GLU A 209 -16.28 -10.75 14.00
CA GLU A 209 -17.46 -11.60 13.80
C GLU A 209 -17.32 -12.96 14.49
N ILE A 210 -16.12 -13.55 14.52
CA ILE A 210 -15.86 -14.80 15.25
C ILE A 210 -15.97 -14.61 16.76
N ARG A 211 -15.44 -13.51 17.32
CA ARG A 211 -15.58 -13.17 18.74
C ARG A 211 -17.05 -13.03 19.16
N LYS A 212 -17.89 -12.43 18.30
CA LYS A 212 -19.35 -12.30 18.54
C LYS A 212 -20.07 -13.64 18.61
N LYS A 213 -19.55 -14.70 17.96
CA LYS A 213 -20.12 -16.06 18.04
C LYS A 213 -19.81 -16.81 19.34
N GLY A 214 -19.09 -16.18 20.28
CA GLY A 214 -18.86 -16.69 21.63
C GLY A 214 -17.48 -17.35 21.81
N LYS A 215 -17.11 -17.57 23.08
CA LYS A 215 -15.77 -18.01 23.48
C LYS A 215 -15.36 -19.35 22.87
N VAL A 216 -16.29 -20.31 22.79
CA VAL A 216 -16.01 -21.66 22.25
C VAL A 216 -15.56 -21.60 20.79
N ILE A 217 -16.31 -20.89 19.94
CA ILE A 217 -15.99 -20.73 18.52
C ILE A 217 -14.68 -19.95 18.33
N ASN A 218 -14.45 -18.91 19.13
CA ASN A 218 -13.21 -18.14 19.10
C ASN A 218 -11.98 -18.99 19.48
N THR A 219 -12.09 -19.83 20.51
CA THR A 219 -11.00 -20.75 20.90
C THR A 219 -10.73 -21.79 19.81
N LEU A 220 -11.78 -22.38 19.23
CA LEU A 220 -11.64 -23.31 18.11
C LEU A 220 -10.99 -22.65 16.89
N PHE A 221 -11.36 -21.40 16.58
CA PHE A 221 -10.76 -20.65 15.49
C PHE A 221 -9.27 -20.38 15.70
N LYS A 222 -8.88 -19.93 16.90
CA LYS A 222 -7.46 -19.74 17.26
C LYS A 222 -6.66 -21.04 17.16
N PHE A 223 -7.25 -22.15 17.62
CA PHE A 223 -6.64 -23.48 17.48
C PHE A 223 -6.46 -23.87 16.01
N ALA A 224 -7.52 -23.69 15.19
CA ALA A 224 -7.48 -23.97 13.77
C ALA A 224 -6.42 -23.12 13.03
N LEU A 225 -6.29 -21.84 13.38
CA LEU A 225 -5.23 -20.98 12.84
C LEU A 225 -3.83 -21.48 13.22
N LYS A 226 -3.60 -21.78 14.51
CA LYS A 226 -2.30 -22.30 14.98
C LYS A 226 -1.92 -23.60 14.27
N THR A 227 -2.85 -24.54 14.12
CA THR A 227 -2.63 -25.77 13.35
C THR A 227 -2.36 -25.48 11.88
N GLY A 228 -3.11 -24.55 11.29
CA GLY A 228 -2.91 -24.11 9.91
C GLY A 228 -1.54 -23.49 9.68
N TYR A 229 -1.03 -22.68 10.61
CA TYR A 229 0.30 -22.06 10.51
C TYR A 229 1.39 -23.13 10.52
N ILE A 230 1.26 -24.17 11.36
CA ILE A 230 2.18 -25.31 11.38
C ILE A 230 2.10 -26.09 10.07
N TYR A 231 0.88 -26.41 9.61
CA TYR A 231 0.64 -27.18 8.39
C TYR A 231 1.16 -26.47 7.14
N ASN A 232 0.91 -25.17 7.02
CA ASN A 232 1.26 -24.35 5.87
C ASN A 232 2.74 -23.93 5.88
N GLY A 233 3.37 -23.85 7.06
CA GLY A 233 4.77 -23.42 7.19
C GLY A 233 5.01 -22.04 6.59
N MET A 234 5.90 -21.97 5.61
CA MET A 234 6.26 -20.74 4.88
C MET A 234 5.60 -20.65 3.50
N GLY A 235 4.54 -21.43 3.26
CA GLY A 235 3.85 -21.52 1.96
C GLY A 235 4.44 -22.64 1.10
N TYR A 236 5.69 -22.50 0.65
CA TYR A 236 6.36 -23.43 -0.26
C TYR A 236 6.59 -24.84 0.32
N ASN A 237 6.49 -24.98 1.64
CA ASN A 237 6.66 -26.25 2.36
C ASN A 237 5.37 -26.75 3.04
N LYS A 238 4.20 -26.30 2.55
CA LYS A 238 2.88 -26.75 3.01
C LYS A 238 2.78 -28.27 2.98
N GLY A 239 2.40 -28.85 4.12
CA GLY A 239 2.13 -30.28 4.24
C GLY A 239 3.33 -31.19 3.96
N LYS A 240 4.55 -30.66 3.84
CA LYS A 240 5.76 -31.48 3.64
C LYS A 240 6.20 -32.15 4.94
N GLY A 241 6.76 -33.35 4.84
CA GLY A 241 7.24 -34.13 5.98
C GLY A 241 6.12 -34.52 6.96
N TRP A 242 6.40 -34.48 8.26
CA TRP A 242 5.43 -34.85 9.30
C TRP A 242 4.15 -34.01 9.30
N LYS A 243 4.20 -32.78 8.74
CA LYS A 243 3.06 -31.86 8.65
C LYS A 243 1.89 -32.46 7.87
N PHE A 244 2.13 -33.40 6.95
CA PHE A 244 1.08 -34.05 6.17
C PHE A 244 0.00 -34.72 7.06
N ILE A 245 0.38 -35.19 8.24
CA ILE A 245 -0.51 -35.83 9.23
C ILE A 245 -1.64 -34.88 9.67
N LEU A 246 -1.40 -33.55 9.61
CA LEU A 246 -2.41 -32.55 9.96
C LEU A 246 -3.47 -32.33 8.86
N LYS A 247 -3.29 -32.88 7.66
CA LYS A 247 -4.20 -32.65 6.51
C LYS A 247 -5.67 -33.01 6.81
N PRO A 248 -6.01 -34.16 7.42
CA PRO A 248 -7.41 -34.48 7.75
C PRO A 248 -8.02 -33.48 8.73
N LEU A 249 -7.23 -33.03 9.72
CA LEU A 249 -7.67 -32.04 10.69
C LEU A 249 -7.91 -30.67 10.02
N MET A 250 -7.05 -30.29 9.05
CA MET A 250 -7.26 -29.07 8.25
C MET A 250 -8.52 -29.15 7.40
N LEU A 251 -8.83 -30.30 6.79
CA LEU A 251 -10.09 -30.49 6.06
C LEU A 251 -11.31 -30.33 6.96
N LEU A 252 -11.24 -30.84 8.20
CA LEU A 252 -12.31 -30.66 9.18
C LEU A 252 -12.51 -29.16 9.53
N PHE A 253 -11.42 -28.44 9.82
CA PHE A 253 -11.50 -26.99 10.08
C PHE A 253 -12.03 -26.20 8.89
N ASP A 254 -11.69 -26.63 7.68
CA ASP A 254 -12.19 -26.01 6.47
C ASP A 254 -13.71 -26.08 6.39
N VAL A 255 -14.29 -27.27 6.58
CA VAL A 255 -15.74 -27.49 6.51
C VAL A 255 -16.47 -26.79 7.66
N VAL A 256 -15.93 -26.84 8.88
CA VAL A 256 -16.62 -26.33 10.08
C VAL A 256 -16.52 -24.82 10.22
N LEU A 257 -15.37 -24.23 9.88
CA LEU A 257 -15.04 -22.82 10.12
C LEU A 257 -14.69 -22.06 8.84
N PHE A 258 -13.61 -22.42 8.15
CA PHE A 258 -13.03 -21.52 7.12
C PHE A 258 -13.95 -21.33 5.92
N LYS A 259 -14.69 -22.36 5.50
CA LYS A 259 -15.70 -22.25 4.44
C LYS A 259 -16.75 -21.18 4.75
N LYS A 260 -17.23 -21.10 6.00
CA LYS A 260 -18.20 -20.07 6.43
C LYS A 260 -17.62 -18.67 6.41
N ILE A 261 -16.32 -18.53 6.61
CA ILE A 261 -15.62 -17.25 6.47
C ILE A 261 -15.58 -16.87 4.98
N ARG A 262 -15.20 -17.80 4.10
CA ARG A 262 -15.16 -17.58 2.64
C ARG A 262 -16.53 -17.29 2.04
N GLU A 263 -17.61 -17.87 2.58
CA GLU A 263 -18.99 -17.52 2.23
C GLU A 263 -19.31 -16.03 2.49
N GLY A 264 -18.68 -15.41 3.49
CA GLY A 264 -18.75 -13.97 3.73
C GLY A 264 -18.15 -13.13 2.59
N PHE A 265 -17.24 -13.73 1.81
CA PHE A 265 -16.62 -13.15 0.61
C PHE A 265 -17.28 -13.63 -0.70
N GLY A 266 -18.52 -14.12 -0.62
CA GLY A 266 -19.25 -14.62 -1.78
C GLY A 266 -18.99 -16.10 -2.12
N GLY A 267 -18.02 -16.74 -1.46
CA GLY A 267 -17.78 -18.19 -1.55
C GLY A 267 -16.95 -18.66 -2.75
N GLU A 268 -16.74 -17.80 -3.75
CA GLU A 268 -16.00 -18.11 -4.98
C GLU A 268 -14.58 -17.52 -5.01
N LEU A 269 -14.26 -16.64 -4.04
CA LEU A 269 -12.97 -15.98 -3.94
C LEU A 269 -11.83 -16.99 -3.77
N LYS A 270 -10.93 -17.02 -4.75
CA LYS A 270 -9.79 -17.93 -4.83
C LYS A 270 -8.57 -17.36 -4.14
N PHE A 271 -8.28 -16.08 -4.34
CA PHE A 271 -7.13 -15.38 -3.76
C PHE A 271 -7.25 -13.86 -3.93
N PHE A 272 -6.39 -13.14 -3.21
CA PHE A 272 -6.15 -11.72 -3.42
C PHE A 272 -4.84 -11.48 -4.15
N ILE A 273 -4.77 -10.47 -5.01
CA ILE A 273 -3.50 -9.90 -5.47
C ILE A 273 -3.11 -8.76 -4.50
N GLY A 274 -1.99 -8.90 -3.81
CA GLY A 274 -1.46 -7.91 -2.90
C GLY A 274 -0.45 -6.97 -3.58
N GLY A 275 -0.55 -5.68 -3.33
CA GLY A 275 0.41 -4.69 -3.84
C GLY A 275 0.41 -3.37 -3.08
N GLY A 276 1.20 -2.40 -3.55
CA GLY A 276 1.28 -1.04 -3.02
C GLY A 276 2.14 -0.85 -1.76
N ALA A 277 2.30 -1.91 -0.97
CA ALA A 277 3.24 -2.03 0.15
C ALA A 277 3.48 -3.52 0.45
N LEU A 278 4.51 -3.81 1.24
CA LEU A 278 4.77 -5.16 1.74
C LEU A 278 3.64 -5.58 2.70
N LEU A 279 3.13 -6.78 2.53
CA LEU A 279 2.17 -7.37 3.45
C LEU A 279 2.91 -8.18 4.50
N ASP A 280 2.58 -7.93 5.77
CA ASP A 280 3.14 -8.70 6.88
C ASP A 280 2.94 -10.23 6.70
N THR A 281 3.93 -10.98 7.17
CA THR A 281 4.00 -12.43 7.02
C THR A 281 2.91 -13.15 7.83
N GLU A 282 2.48 -12.59 8.97
CA GLU A 282 1.32 -13.07 9.71
C GLU A 282 0.07 -12.94 8.85
N LEU A 283 -0.19 -11.78 8.25
CA LEU A 283 -1.39 -11.59 7.42
C LEU A 283 -1.40 -12.57 6.25
N GLN A 284 -0.24 -12.82 5.63
CA GLN A 284 -0.09 -13.86 4.60
C GLN A 284 -0.46 -15.25 5.16
N ARG A 285 0.06 -15.63 6.32
CA ARG A 285 -0.26 -16.91 7.00
C ARG A 285 -1.75 -17.03 7.33
N PHE A 286 -2.37 -15.97 7.84
CA PHE A 286 -3.79 -15.92 8.20
C PHE A 286 -4.68 -16.22 6.99
N PHE A 287 -4.52 -15.44 5.92
CA PHE A 287 -5.33 -15.55 4.72
C PHE A 287 -5.08 -16.86 3.96
N TYR A 288 -3.82 -17.32 3.91
CA TYR A 288 -3.47 -18.61 3.34
C TYR A 288 -4.12 -19.78 4.10
N THR A 289 -4.19 -19.68 5.43
CA THR A 289 -4.82 -20.70 6.29
C THR A 289 -6.33 -20.78 6.11
N ILE A 290 -6.99 -19.63 5.95
CA ILE A 290 -8.43 -19.55 5.67
C ILE A 290 -8.76 -19.99 4.23
N GLY A 291 -7.75 -20.15 3.36
CA GLY A 291 -7.94 -20.57 1.97
C GLY A 291 -8.33 -19.43 1.03
N MET A 292 -7.94 -18.20 1.35
CA MET A 292 -8.04 -17.02 0.46
C MET A 292 -6.67 -16.32 0.45
N PRO A 293 -5.60 -16.98 -0.03
CA PRO A 293 -4.24 -16.47 0.09
C PRO A 293 -4.08 -15.08 -0.54
N VAL A 294 -3.19 -14.26 0.03
CA VAL A 294 -2.79 -13.00 -0.60
C VAL A 294 -1.49 -13.23 -1.36
N CYS A 295 -1.56 -13.18 -2.68
CA CYS A 295 -0.44 -13.21 -3.59
C CYS A 295 0.25 -11.84 -3.57
N GLN A 296 1.18 -11.65 -2.62
CA GLN A 296 1.98 -10.43 -2.52
C GLN A 296 2.84 -10.26 -3.78
N GLY A 297 2.75 -9.10 -4.42
CA GLY A 297 3.66 -8.68 -5.47
C GLY A 297 4.35 -7.36 -5.20
N TYR A 298 5.31 -7.06 -6.06
CA TYR A 298 6.11 -5.86 -6.03
C TYR A 298 6.14 -5.18 -7.40
N GLY A 299 6.16 -3.86 -7.32
CA GLY A 299 6.59 -2.96 -8.36
C GLY A 299 6.01 -1.57 -8.13
N LEU A 300 6.13 -0.72 -9.13
CA LEU A 300 6.02 0.73 -9.00
C LEU A 300 5.44 1.30 -10.30
N THR A 301 4.83 2.48 -10.24
CA THR A 301 4.19 3.08 -11.43
C THR A 301 5.16 3.21 -12.60
N GLU A 302 6.44 3.47 -12.32
CA GLU A 302 7.56 3.58 -13.25
C GLU A 302 7.81 2.27 -14.04
N SER A 303 7.29 1.12 -13.59
CA SER A 303 7.35 -0.19 -14.26
C SER A 303 5.97 -0.74 -14.70
N SER A 304 4.94 0.12 -14.71
CA SER A 304 3.61 -0.14 -15.27
C SER A 304 2.69 -1.25 -14.73
N PRO A 305 2.63 -1.62 -13.44
CA PRO A 305 3.55 -1.47 -12.32
C PRO A 305 4.10 -2.81 -11.79
N VAL A 306 3.84 -3.93 -12.46
CA VAL A 306 4.16 -5.27 -11.92
C VAL A 306 5.57 -5.70 -12.31
N ILE A 307 6.38 -6.05 -11.32
CA ILE A 307 7.71 -6.67 -11.51
C ILE A 307 7.66 -8.13 -11.09
N SER A 308 7.17 -8.40 -9.89
CA SER A 308 7.10 -9.76 -9.34
C SER A 308 5.82 -9.98 -8.54
N SER A 309 5.42 -11.24 -8.41
CA SER A 309 4.31 -11.62 -7.53
C SER A 309 4.39 -13.08 -7.11
N ASN A 310 3.90 -13.35 -5.89
CA ASN A 310 3.56 -14.71 -5.51
C ASN A 310 2.40 -15.16 -6.39
N ALA A 311 2.38 -16.43 -6.76
CA ALA A 311 1.29 -17.03 -7.51
C ALA A 311 0.74 -18.21 -6.73
N LEU A 312 -0.49 -18.65 -6.97
CA LEU A 312 -1.06 -19.81 -6.27
C LEU A 312 -0.18 -21.08 -6.30
N HIS A 313 0.61 -21.24 -7.36
CA HIS A 313 1.55 -22.35 -7.54
C HIS A 313 2.97 -22.07 -6.99
N ALA A 314 3.27 -20.83 -6.58
CA ALA A 314 4.58 -20.38 -6.09
C ALA A 314 4.39 -19.30 -5.00
N ILE A 315 4.21 -19.75 -3.75
CA ILE A 315 4.01 -18.88 -2.58
C ILE A 315 5.15 -19.09 -1.58
N LYS A 316 5.85 -18.01 -1.24
CA LYS A 316 6.86 -17.99 -0.17
C LYS A 316 6.61 -16.77 0.70
N PHE A 317 6.20 -16.99 1.95
CA PHE A 317 5.80 -15.88 2.82
C PHE A 317 6.97 -14.93 3.11
N GLY A 318 6.67 -13.64 3.14
CA GLY A 318 7.66 -12.56 3.29
C GLY A 318 8.40 -12.19 2.00
N SER A 319 8.28 -12.99 0.94
CA SER A 319 8.80 -12.62 -0.38
C SER A 319 7.81 -11.74 -1.15
N SER A 320 8.33 -10.99 -2.12
CA SER A 320 7.55 -10.34 -3.17
C SER A 320 7.28 -11.24 -4.39
N GLY A 321 7.57 -12.54 -4.26
CA GLY A 321 7.25 -13.54 -5.27
C GLY A 321 8.29 -13.65 -6.39
N ARG A 322 7.88 -14.26 -7.50
CA ARG A 322 8.74 -14.51 -8.66
C ARG A 322 8.60 -13.40 -9.69
N LEU A 323 9.67 -13.16 -10.44
CA LEU A 323 9.69 -12.21 -11.55
C LEU A 323 8.70 -12.63 -12.65
N VAL A 324 8.01 -11.65 -13.24
CA VAL A 324 7.27 -11.86 -14.49
C VAL A 324 8.22 -12.28 -15.62
N LYS A 325 7.72 -12.99 -16.64
CA LYS A 325 8.51 -13.22 -17.86
C LYS A 325 8.62 -11.95 -18.70
N TYR A 326 9.59 -11.91 -19.62
CA TYR A 326 9.84 -10.77 -20.52
C TYR A 326 10.22 -9.47 -19.79
N LEU A 327 10.83 -9.61 -18.61
CA LEU A 327 11.41 -8.55 -17.82
C LEU A 327 12.78 -9.02 -17.37
N GLU A 328 13.79 -8.19 -17.58
CA GLU A 328 15.11 -8.41 -17.01
C GLU A 328 15.19 -7.71 -15.64
N LEU A 329 15.84 -8.37 -14.68
CA LEU A 329 16.07 -7.83 -13.34
C LEU A 329 17.51 -8.12 -12.93
N LYS A 330 18.15 -7.13 -12.30
CA LYS A 330 19.42 -7.30 -11.61
C LYS A 330 19.33 -6.71 -10.21
N ILE A 331 20.17 -7.25 -9.33
CA ILE A 331 20.46 -6.63 -8.03
C ILE A 331 21.85 -6.01 -8.18
N VAL A 332 22.00 -4.71 -7.97
CA VAL A 332 23.29 -4.01 -8.16
C VAL A 332 23.74 -3.28 -6.89
N ASP A 333 25.04 -3.10 -6.69
CA ASP A 333 25.56 -2.25 -5.62
C ASP A 333 25.54 -0.75 -6.00
N GLU A 334 26.18 0.08 -5.17
CA GLU A 334 26.26 1.54 -5.39
C GLU A 334 27.07 1.93 -6.63
N ASP A 335 27.99 1.06 -7.08
CA ASP A 335 28.81 1.25 -8.27
C ASP A 335 28.13 0.66 -9.54
N GLY A 336 26.93 0.08 -9.39
CA GLY A 336 26.18 -0.55 -10.47
C GLY A 336 26.66 -1.96 -10.84
N ILE A 337 27.46 -2.60 -9.97
CA ILE A 337 27.97 -3.95 -10.17
C ILE A 337 26.92 -4.95 -9.71
N GLU A 338 26.68 -5.98 -10.52
CA GLU A 338 25.70 -7.02 -10.23
C GLU A 338 26.11 -7.88 -9.02
N MET A 339 25.19 -8.01 -8.07
CA MET A 339 25.37 -8.70 -6.82
C MET A 339 25.06 -10.20 -6.96
N PRO A 340 25.80 -11.09 -6.27
CA PRO A 340 25.48 -12.52 -6.22
C PRO A 340 24.10 -12.80 -5.60
N VAL A 341 23.52 -13.96 -5.91
CA VAL A 341 22.27 -14.45 -5.29
C VAL A 341 22.37 -14.42 -3.77
N GLY A 342 21.30 -13.95 -3.11
CA GLY A 342 21.21 -13.78 -1.66
C GLY A 342 21.88 -12.52 -1.11
N LYS A 343 22.56 -11.72 -1.94
CA LYS A 343 23.15 -10.44 -1.52
C LYS A 343 22.22 -9.27 -1.84
N GLN A 344 22.22 -8.30 -0.94
CA GLN A 344 21.38 -7.12 -1.03
C GLN A 344 21.99 -6.08 -1.96
N GLY A 345 21.14 -5.41 -2.74
CA GLY A 345 21.49 -4.30 -3.60
C GLY A 345 20.23 -3.63 -4.17
N GLU A 346 20.41 -2.67 -5.06
CA GLU A 346 19.34 -2.02 -5.79
C GLU A 346 18.70 -2.95 -6.81
N ILE A 347 17.37 -3.02 -6.73
CA ILE A 347 16.58 -3.70 -7.74
C ILE A 347 16.54 -2.79 -8.96
N VAL A 348 17.11 -3.25 -10.07
CA VAL A 348 17.03 -2.56 -11.36
C VAL A 348 16.36 -3.45 -12.38
N VAL A 349 15.48 -2.88 -13.21
CA VAL A 349 14.70 -3.65 -14.18
C VAL A 349 14.75 -3.06 -15.57
N LYS A 350 14.65 -3.91 -16.59
CA LYS A 350 14.63 -3.50 -18.00
C LYS A 350 13.62 -4.33 -18.78
N GLY A 351 12.74 -3.65 -19.50
CA GLY A 351 11.69 -4.27 -20.29
C GLY A 351 10.71 -3.24 -20.84
N ASP A 352 9.82 -3.69 -21.71
CA ASP A 352 8.84 -2.83 -22.41
C ASP A 352 7.82 -2.16 -21.47
N ASN A 353 7.76 -2.58 -20.20
CA ASN A 353 6.91 -1.99 -19.16
C ASN A 353 7.56 -0.79 -18.44
N VAL A 354 8.85 -0.52 -18.65
CA VAL A 354 9.54 0.64 -18.07
C VAL A 354 8.99 1.93 -18.69
N MET A 355 8.67 2.91 -17.84
CA MET A 355 8.12 4.21 -18.22
C MET A 355 8.97 4.90 -19.31
N ALA A 356 8.35 5.80 -20.07
CA ALA A 356 9.07 6.65 -21.02
C ALA A 356 9.92 7.72 -20.33
N GLY A 357 9.58 8.08 -19.08
CA GLY A 357 10.27 9.09 -18.28
C GLY A 357 9.31 9.91 -17.43
N TYR A 358 9.81 10.97 -16.82
CA TYR A 358 9.00 11.94 -16.10
C TYR A 358 8.64 13.14 -17.00
N TRP A 359 7.35 13.49 -17.00
CA TRP A 359 6.79 14.64 -17.71
C TRP A 359 7.48 15.92 -17.26
N ASP A 360 7.97 16.69 -18.23
CA ASP A 360 8.70 17.96 -18.04
C ASP A 360 9.88 17.89 -17.06
N ASN A 361 10.51 16.71 -16.93
CA ASN A 361 11.61 16.51 -16.00
C ASN A 361 12.69 15.57 -16.57
N PRO A 362 13.50 16.05 -17.55
CA PRO A 362 14.54 15.24 -18.18
C PRO A 362 15.68 14.87 -17.21
N VAL A 363 15.96 15.70 -16.22
CA VAL A 363 17.01 15.45 -15.21
C VAL A 363 16.64 14.23 -14.36
N ALA A 364 15.45 14.24 -13.73
CA ALA A 364 14.99 13.09 -12.93
C ALA A 364 14.83 11.84 -13.80
N THR A 365 14.49 12.00 -15.08
CA THR A 365 14.39 10.88 -16.03
C THR A 365 15.75 10.23 -16.24
N ALA A 366 16.80 11.01 -16.52
CA ALA A 366 18.15 10.50 -16.73
C ALA A 366 18.78 9.91 -15.46
N GLU A 367 18.41 10.42 -14.27
CA GLU A 367 18.84 9.84 -12.99
C GLU A 367 18.19 8.47 -12.72
N THR A 368 16.97 8.27 -13.21
CA THR A 368 16.14 7.09 -12.90
C THR A 368 16.25 6.01 -13.98
N ILE A 369 16.44 6.38 -15.25
CA ILE A 369 16.59 5.46 -16.37
C ILE A 369 18.01 5.59 -16.92
N LYS A 370 18.83 4.55 -16.74
CA LYS A 370 20.23 4.50 -17.19
C LYS A 370 20.40 3.34 -18.15
N ASP A 371 20.79 3.60 -19.39
CA ASP A 371 20.98 2.57 -20.43
C ASP A 371 19.78 1.63 -20.63
N GLY A 372 18.58 2.18 -20.45
CA GLY A 372 17.29 1.46 -20.51
C GLY A 372 16.93 0.66 -19.26
N TRP A 373 17.76 0.68 -18.22
CA TRP A 373 17.47 0.12 -16.90
C TRP A 373 16.80 1.16 -16.02
N LEU A 374 15.65 0.79 -15.47
CA LEU A 374 14.98 1.52 -14.40
C LEU A 374 15.65 1.22 -13.07
N HIS A 375 16.27 2.24 -12.49
CA HIS A 375 16.71 2.25 -11.11
C HIS A 375 15.51 2.52 -10.20
N THR A 376 15.05 1.48 -9.50
CA THR A 376 13.79 1.55 -8.74
C THR A 376 13.92 2.38 -7.46
N GLY A 377 15.15 2.56 -6.96
CA GLY A 377 15.40 3.13 -5.64
C GLY A 377 14.98 2.23 -4.48
N ASP A 378 14.63 0.97 -4.76
CA ASP A 378 14.27 -0.05 -3.78
C ASP A 378 15.40 -1.08 -3.62
N MET A 379 15.70 -1.41 -2.36
CA MET A 379 16.66 -2.43 -1.95
C MET A 379 16.00 -3.80 -1.94
N GLY A 380 16.71 -4.81 -2.42
CA GLY A 380 16.25 -6.18 -2.37
C GLY A 380 17.34 -7.19 -2.68
N TYR A 381 16.92 -8.46 -2.73
CA TYR A 381 17.76 -9.56 -3.18
C TYR A 381 16.90 -10.66 -3.81
N MET A 382 17.51 -11.45 -4.70
CA MET A 382 16.95 -12.71 -5.18
C MET A 382 17.47 -13.85 -4.30
N ASP A 383 16.60 -14.77 -3.90
CA ASP A 383 17.03 -15.99 -3.21
C ASP A 383 17.35 -17.14 -4.19
N GLU A 384 17.79 -18.27 -3.65
CA GLU A 384 18.15 -19.47 -4.43
C GLU A 384 16.96 -20.14 -5.14
N ASP A 385 15.71 -19.79 -4.78
CA ASP A 385 14.46 -20.36 -5.32
C ASP A 385 13.78 -19.42 -6.35
N ASP A 386 14.51 -18.39 -6.81
CA ASP A 386 14.06 -17.31 -7.71
C ASP A 386 12.94 -16.42 -7.12
N PHE A 387 12.89 -16.25 -5.80
CA PHE A 387 11.99 -15.30 -5.15
C PHE A 387 12.70 -13.98 -4.86
N LEU A 388 12.04 -12.88 -5.23
CA LEU A 388 12.47 -11.53 -4.91
C LEU A 388 12.05 -11.17 -3.49
N TYR A 389 12.97 -10.63 -2.71
CA TYR A 389 12.71 -10.01 -1.42
C TYR A 389 12.98 -8.51 -1.53
N VAL A 390 11.96 -7.71 -1.25
CA VAL A 390 12.07 -6.25 -1.21
C VAL A 390 12.22 -5.86 0.25
N LEU A 391 13.27 -5.12 0.54
CA LEU A 391 13.63 -4.73 1.90
C LEU A 391 13.14 -3.32 2.22
N GLY A 392 12.98 -2.45 1.23
CA GLY A 392 12.51 -1.07 1.44
C GLY A 392 13.20 -0.10 0.47
N ARG A 393 12.92 1.20 0.63
CA ARG A 393 13.54 2.25 -0.21
C ARG A 393 14.92 2.61 0.28
N PHE A 394 15.91 2.75 -0.61
CA PHE A 394 17.28 3.16 -0.28
C PHE A 394 17.32 4.42 0.59
N LYS A 395 16.57 5.46 0.20
CA LYS A 395 16.52 6.74 0.91
C LYS A 395 15.80 6.66 2.26
N SER A 396 15.13 5.55 2.55
CA SER A 396 14.37 5.33 3.79
C SER A 396 15.03 4.29 4.70
N LEU A 397 16.05 3.55 4.23
CA LEU A 397 16.81 2.63 5.07
C LEU A 397 17.54 3.41 6.16
N LEU A 398 17.52 2.85 7.37
CA LEU A 398 18.36 3.31 8.45
C LEU A 398 19.76 2.72 8.28
N ILE A 399 20.76 3.48 8.67
CA ILE A 399 22.17 3.07 8.59
C ILE A 399 22.67 2.93 10.03
N GLY A 400 23.07 1.73 10.42
CA GLY A 400 23.74 1.46 11.70
C GLY A 400 25.10 2.15 11.79
N ASP A 401 25.68 2.18 12.98
CA ASP A 401 27.04 2.70 13.20
C ASP A 401 28.13 1.85 12.52
N ASP A 402 27.85 0.57 12.30
CA ASP A 402 28.68 -0.37 11.54
C ASP A 402 28.49 -0.28 10.01
N GLY A 403 27.62 0.62 9.54
CA GLY A 403 27.28 0.79 8.13
C GLY A 403 26.22 -0.19 7.61
N GLU A 404 25.69 -1.09 8.45
CA GLU A 404 24.59 -1.98 8.05
C GLU A 404 23.34 -1.16 7.72
N LYS A 405 22.76 -1.40 6.53
CA LYS A 405 21.50 -0.77 6.12
C LYS A 405 20.34 -1.71 6.39
N TYR A 406 19.31 -1.23 7.05
CA TYR A 406 18.10 -2.02 7.35
C TYR A 406 16.85 -1.16 7.26
N SER A 407 15.71 -1.79 6.94
CA SER A 407 14.45 -1.06 6.81
C SER A 407 13.80 -0.86 8.17
N PRO A 408 13.44 0.39 8.51
CA PRO A 408 12.67 0.69 9.70
C PRO A 408 11.19 0.29 9.56
N GLU A 409 10.62 0.32 8.36
CA GLU A 409 9.18 0.14 8.13
C GLU A 409 8.68 -1.21 8.67
N GLY A 410 9.40 -2.31 8.39
CA GLY A 410 8.99 -3.63 8.85
C GLY A 410 8.99 -3.76 10.38
N ILE A 411 9.90 -3.06 11.06
CA ILE A 411 10.00 -3.06 12.52
C ILE A 411 8.88 -2.20 13.12
N GLU A 412 8.67 -1.00 12.58
CA GLU A 412 7.60 -0.09 12.98
C GLU A 412 6.22 -0.75 12.83
N GLU A 413 5.94 -1.34 11.67
CA GLU A 413 4.67 -2.01 11.39
C GLU A 413 4.41 -3.18 12.34
N ALA A 414 5.42 -4.02 12.61
CA ALA A 414 5.29 -5.13 13.54
C ALA A 414 5.01 -4.66 14.98
N ILE A 415 5.69 -3.60 15.45
CA ILE A 415 5.45 -3.03 16.78
C ILE A 415 4.04 -2.42 16.86
N LEU A 416 3.63 -1.67 15.85
CA LEU A 416 2.29 -1.07 15.77
C LEU A 416 1.17 -2.13 15.67
N GLU A 417 1.45 -3.31 15.10
CA GLU A 417 0.47 -4.39 15.03
C GLU A 417 0.28 -5.09 16.38
N GLN A 418 1.37 -5.34 17.11
CA GLN A 418 1.29 -6.02 18.41
C GLN A 418 0.91 -5.06 19.54
N SER A 419 1.03 -3.75 19.35
CA SER A 419 0.75 -2.76 20.38
C SER A 419 -0.67 -2.20 20.28
N PRO A 420 -1.49 -2.34 21.35
CA PRO A 420 -2.71 -1.55 21.49
C PRO A 420 -2.44 -0.13 22.01
N TYR A 421 -1.19 0.20 22.36
CA TYR A 421 -0.82 1.42 23.07
C TYR A 421 -0.08 2.45 22.21
N ILE A 422 0.39 2.04 21.02
CA ILE A 422 1.18 2.88 20.11
C ILE A 422 0.34 3.08 18.85
N GLN A 423 -0.02 4.33 18.57
CA GLN A 423 -0.82 4.71 17.42
C GLN A 423 0.03 4.90 16.16
N GLN A 424 1.17 5.58 16.30
CA GLN A 424 2.13 5.82 15.23
C GLN A 424 3.55 5.71 15.81
N MET A 425 4.50 5.32 14.98
CA MET A 425 5.88 5.16 15.37
C MET A 425 6.77 5.44 14.17
N ILE A 426 7.93 6.04 14.44
CA ILE A 426 8.98 6.21 13.45
C ILE A 426 10.33 5.94 14.12
N LEU A 427 11.13 5.08 13.49
CA LEU A 427 12.48 4.78 13.88
C LEU A 427 13.45 5.73 13.19
N TYR A 428 14.54 6.03 13.88
CA TYR A 428 15.66 6.77 13.34
C TYR A 428 16.99 6.14 13.75
N ASN A 429 17.87 6.00 12.77
CA ASN A 429 19.29 5.73 12.94
C ASN A 429 20.00 6.14 11.64
N ASN A 430 20.95 7.06 11.75
CA ASN A 430 21.78 7.48 10.64
C ASN A 430 23.23 7.54 11.13
N GLN A 431 23.94 6.42 11.00
CA GLN A 431 25.30 6.22 11.50
C GLN A 431 25.43 6.58 12.99
N SER A 432 24.35 6.35 13.74
CA SER A 432 24.28 6.67 15.15
C SER A 432 24.49 5.39 15.98
N PRO A 433 24.98 5.49 17.23
CA PRO A 433 25.39 4.31 18.00
C PRO A 433 24.28 3.29 18.29
N TYR A 434 23.02 3.67 18.10
CA TYR A 434 21.85 2.82 18.27
C TYR A 434 20.61 3.42 17.61
N THR A 435 19.64 2.56 17.35
CA THR A 435 18.33 2.93 16.83
C THR A 435 17.49 3.59 17.92
N THR A 436 16.72 4.61 17.54
CA THR A 436 15.83 5.35 18.41
C THR A 436 14.41 5.38 17.84
N ALA A 437 13.40 5.61 18.69
CA ALA A 437 12.01 5.66 18.28
C ALA A 437 11.32 6.96 18.72
N MET A 438 10.56 7.57 17.81
CA MET A 438 9.59 8.61 18.11
C MET A 438 8.18 8.02 18.02
N ILE A 439 7.39 8.16 19.09
CA ILE A 439 6.16 7.42 19.31
C ILE A 439 4.98 8.37 19.54
N VAL A 440 3.88 8.10 18.86
CA VAL A 440 2.57 8.71 19.13
C VAL A 440 1.73 7.68 19.90
N PRO A 441 1.31 7.98 21.13
CA PRO A 441 0.58 7.03 21.97
C PRO A 441 -0.91 6.94 21.59
N ASP A 442 -1.50 5.75 21.72
CA ASP A 442 -2.96 5.63 21.83
C ASP A 442 -3.38 5.98 23.26
N ILE A 443 -3.49 7.27 23.54
CA ILE A 443 -3.74 7.76 24.89
C ILE A 443 -5.09 7.29 25.43
N ASP A 444 -6.08 7.09 24.56
CA ASP A 444 -7.40 6.60 24.94
C ASP A 444 -7.33 5.16 25.46
N GLN A 445 -6.61 4.28 24.78
CA GLN A 445 -6.42 2.90 25.24
C GLN A 445 -5.62 2.85 26.54
N ILE A 446 -4.53 3.60 26.63
CA ILE A 446 -3.73 3.70 27.87
C ILE A 446 -4.61 4.18 29.03
N ASN A 447 -5.41 5.23 28.82
CA ASN A 447 -6.29 5.79 29.85
C ASN A 447 -7.41 4.85 30.28
N ARG A 448 -7.93 4.00 29.38
CA ARG A 448 -8.89 2.95 29.73
C ARG A 448 -8.26 1.95 30.70
N ASP A 449 -7.03 1.52 30.44
CA ASP A 449 -6.37 0.50 31.26
C ASP A 449 -5.85 1.07 32.59
N LEU A 450 -5.42 2.35 32.61
CA LEU A 450 -5.13 3.05 33.86
C LEU A 450 -6.34 3.09 34.79
N LYS A 451 -7.51 3.46 34.28
CA LYS A 451 -8.76 3.50 35.07
C LYS A 451 -9.11 2.11 35.62
N GLN A 452 -8.94 1.04 34.84
CA GLN A 452 -9.17 -0.33 35.32
C GLN A 452 -8.19 -0.74 36.42
N SER A 453 -6.95 -0.24 36.37
CA SER A 453 -5.95 -0.45 37.42
C SER A 453 -6.10 0.46 38.65
N GLY A 454 -7.14 1.31 38.69
CA GLY A 454 -7.39 2.24 39.80
C GLY A 454 -6.55 3.52 39.76
N LEU A 455 -5.79 3.77 38.70
CA LEU A 455 -4.97 4.96 38.53
C LEU A 455 -5.74 6.06 37.78
N LYS A 456 -5.56 7.31 38.20
CA LYS A 456 -6.17 8.48 37.55
C LYS A 456 -5.31 8.93 36.35
N PRO A 457 -5.84 8.95 35.11
CA PRO A 457 -5.17 9.58 33.97
C PRO A 457 -4.75 11.02 34.25
N GLY A 458 -3.59 11.44 33.72
CA GLY A 458 -3.04 12.77 33.93
C GLY A 458 -2.40 13.03 35.31
N SER A 459 -2.60 12.14 36.30
CA SER A 459 -1.88 12.20 37.59
C SER A 459 -0.40 11.89 37.40
N GLU A 460 0.46 12.30 38.34
CA GLU A 460 1.90 12.01 38.26
C GLU A 460 2.18 10.50 38.12
N GLU A 461 1.50 9.69 38.92
CA GLU A 461 1.61 8.24 38.89
C GLU A 461 1.04 7.63 37.60
N GLY A 462 -0.12 8.12 37.13
CA GLY A 462 -0.73 7.69 35.86
C GLY A 462 0.15 8.00 34.65
N ASN A 463 0.79 9.16 34.63
CA ASN A 463 1.70 9.56 33.54
C ASN A 463 2.95 8.67 33.52
N LYS A 464 3.58 8.41 34.68
CA LYS A 464 4.72 7.47 34.78
C LYS A 464 4.32 6.07 34.34
N LYS A 465 3.13 5.60 34.75
CA LYS A 465 2.62 4.28 34.34
C LYS A 465 2.34 4.20 32.83
N SER A 466 1.84 5.27 32.21
CA SER A 466 1.64 5.36 30.75
C SER A 466 2.95 5.15 29.99
N ILE A 467 4.01 5.83 30.42
CA ILE A 467 5.34 5.69 29.83
C ILE A 467 5.88 4.27 30.00
N ARG A 468 5.69 3.67 31.18
CA ARG A 468 6.08 2.27 31.43
C ARG A 468 5.36 1.29 30.52
N ILE A 469 4.05 1.47 30.29
CA ILE A 469 3.28 0.62 29.37
C ILE A 469 3.90 0.63 27.96
N ILE A 470 4.29 1.80 27.46
CA ILE A 470 4.95 1.94 26.16
C ILE A 470 6.35 1.29 26.19
N ALA A 471 7.12 1.51 27.26
CA ALA A 471 8.44 0.90 27.42
C ALA A 471 8.37 -0.63 27.46
N ASP A 472 7.43 -1.19 28.22
CA ASP A 472 7.19 -2.63 28.35
C ASP A 472 6.81 -3.23 26.99
N MET A 473 6.01 -2.51 26.20
CA MET A 473 5.67 -2.92 24.83
C MET A 473 6.91 -3.01 23.93
N ILE A 474 7.80 -2.01 23.96
CA ILE A 474 9.05 -2.06 23.19
C ILE A 474 9.95 -3.21 23.68
N ASN A 475 10.04 -3.39 25.00
CA ASN A 475 10.84 -4.44 25.61
C ASN A 475 10.30 -5.85 25.29
N ALA A 476 9.01 -5.99 24.98
CA ALA A 476 8.44 -7.27 24.53
C ALA A 476 9.08 -7.79 23.22
N PHE A 477 9.69 -6.92 22.40
CA PHE A 477 10.44 -7.32 21.20
C PHE A 477 11.92 -7.61 21.46
N LYS A 478 12.44 -7.19 22.61
CA LYS A 478 13.84 -7.39 22.99
C LYS A 478 14.04 -8.75 23.65
N LYS A 479 15.29 -9.05 23.99
CA LYS A 479 15.67 -10.29 24.66
C LYS A 479 14.85 -10.53 25.94
N GLY A 480 14.25 -11.71 26.07
CA GLY A 480 13.37 -12.07 27.19
C GLY A 480 11.91 -11.59 27.05
N GLY A 481 11.57 -10.92 25.96
CA GLY A 481 10.20 -10.50 25.64
C GLY A 481 9.38 -11.54 24.87
N GLU A 482 8.07 -11.34 24.78
CA GLU A 482 7.14 -12.25 24.08
C GLU A 482 7.45 -12.42 22.58
N TYR A 483 8.00 -11.37 21.95
CA TYR A 483 8.29 -11.26 20.52
C TYR A 483 9.79 -11.34 20.22
N GLU A 484 10.57 -11.95 21.12
CA GLU A 484 12.01 -12.17 20.92
C GLU A 484 12.30 -12.89 19.58
N ASN A 485 13.39 -12.52 18.92
CA ASN A 485 13.85 -13.03 17.63
C ASN A 485 13.03 -12.61 16.39
N MET A 486 12.02 -11.75 16.53
CA MET A 486 11.36 -11.17 15.34
C MET A 486 12.30 -10.28 14.52
N PHE A 487 13.19 -9.54 15.20
CA PHE A 487 14.20 -8.69 14.59
C PHE A 487 15.53 -8.81 15.35
N PRO A 488 16.68 -8.57 14.69
CA PRO A 488 17.95 -8.36 15.37
C PRO A 488 17.82 -7.28 16.45
N GLU A 489 18.28 -7.58 17.66
CA GLU A 489 18.13 -6.67 18.81
C GLU A 489 18.76 -5.29 18.56
N ARG A 490 19.85 -5.24 17.79
CA ARG A 490 20.52 -3.99 17.39
C ARG A 490 19.67 -3.06 16.53
N TRP A 491 18.66 -3.58 15.82
CA TRP A 491 17.74 -2.77 15.01
C TRP A 491 16.56 -2.22 15.83
N LEU A 492 16.32 -2.77 17.02
CA LEU A 492 15.26 -2.32 17.91
C LEU A 492 15.67 -1.05 18.65
N PRO A 493 14.71 -0.16 18.98
CA PRO A 493 15.03 1.12 19.59
C PRO A 493 15.61 0.94 20.99
N ALA A 494 16.83 1.44 21.22
CA ALA A 494 17.47 1.45 22.53
C ALA A 494 16.89 2.58 23.43
N ALA A 495 16.44 3.67 22.82
CA ALA A 495 15.75 4.78 23.48
C ALA A 495 14.51 5.19 22.68
N PHE A 496 13.50 5.74 23.35
CA PHE A 496 12.32 6.27 22.71
C PHE A 496 11.84 7.57 23.34
N ILE A 497 11.13 8.36 22.53
CA ILE A 497 10.47 9.59 22.95
C ILE A 497 9.01 9.56 22.53
N ILE A 498 8.14 10.10 23.37
CA ILE A 498 6.72 10.30 23.11
C ILE A 498 6.57 11.67 22.50
N LEU A 499 6.02 11.73 21.30
CA LEU A 499 5.79 12.97 20.59
C LEU A 499 4.61 13.73 21.20
N PRO A 500 4.64 15.07 21.20
CA PRO A 500 3.59 15.90 21.78
C PRO A 500 2.35 16.05 20.88
N GLU A 501 2.36 15.47 19.68
CA GLU A 501 1.26 15.48 18.71
C GLU A 501 1.42 14.34 17.69
N SER A 502 0.37 14.06 16.93
CA SER A 502 0.34 12.99 15.91
C SER A 502 0.79 13.48 14.53
N PHE A 503 1.23 12.55 13.67
CA PHE A 503 1.45 12.83 12.25
C PHE A 503 0.09 12.92 11.55
N ASN A 504 -0.18 14.03 10.88
CA ASN A 504 -1.40 14.19 10.12
C ASN A 504 -1.14 15.02 8.84
N GLN A 505 -2.18 15.24 8.04
CA GLN A 505 -2.06 16.02 6.81
C GLN A 505 -2.03 17.53 7.09
N GLU A 506 -2.67 18.00 8.16
CA GLU A 506 -2.75 19.43 8.51
C GLU A 506 -1.37 19.99 8.90
N ASN A 507 -0.59 19.23 9.66
CA ASN A 507 0.80 19.56 9.98
C ASN A 507 1.80 19.15 8.89
N GLY A 508 1.32 18.63 7.75
CA GLY A 508 2.14 18.32 6.58
C GLY A 508 3.10 17.13 6.75
N LEU A 509 2.97 16.35 7.84
CA LEU A 509 3.84 15.21 8.15
C LEU A 509 3.38 13.91 7.45
N LEU A 510 2.11 13.84 7.04
CA LEU A 510 1.59 12.83 6.13
C LEU A 510 1.35 13.44 4.75
N ASN A 511 1.72 12.71 3.71
CA ASN A 511 1.40 13.10 2.34
C ASN A 511 -0.08 12.83 1.99
N THR A 512 -0.48 13.20 0.78
CA THR A 512 -1.87 13.03 0.28
C THR A 512 -2.35 11.57 0.22
N THR A 513 -1.42 10.60 0.19
CA THR A 513 -1.68 9.16 0.25
C THR A 513 -1.63 8.58 1.67
N MET A 514 -1.57 9.43 2.70
CA MET A 514 -1.38 9.05 4.12
C MET A 514 -0.05 8.33 4.41
N LYS A 515 0.93 8.44 3.50
CA LYS A 515 2.28 7.93 3.75
C LYS A 515 3.08 8.98 4.53
N VAL A 516 3.89 8.49 5.46
CA VAL A 516 4.76 9.29 6.31
C VAL A 516 5.92 9.89 5.50
N ASP A 517 6.19 11.18 5.73
CA ASP A 517 7.41 11.84 5.25
C ASP A 517 8.47 11.87 6.37
N ARG A 518 9.37 10.88 6.37
CA ARG A 518 10.44 10.73 7.37
C ARG A 518 11.29 11.99 7.52
N GLY A 519 11.70 12.60 6.41
CA GLY A 519 12.59 13.76 6.41
C GLY A 519 11.95 14.96 7.12
N LYS A 520 10.70 15.26 6.78
CA LYS A 520 9.94 16.33 7.44
C LYS A 520 9.72 16.07 8.92
N ILE A 521 9.46 14.82 9.31
CA ILE A 521 9.29 14.47 10.72
C ILE A 521 10.59 14.66 11.50
N TYR A 522 11.74 14.26 10.94
CA TYR A 522 13.04 14.44 11.59
C TYR A 522 13.38 15.93 11.75
N GLU A 523 13.01 16.76 10.78
CA GLU A 523 13.17 18.22 10.85
C GLU A 523 12.21 18.84 11.88
N TYR A 524 10.93 18.50 11.79
CA TYR A 524 9.86 19.04 12.64
C TYR A 524 10.06 18.67 14.12
N PHE A 525 10.47 17.44 14.41
CA PHE A 525 10.79 16.95 15.76
C PHE A 525 12.30 16.86 16.01
N SER A 526 13.09 17.75 15.40
CA SER A 526 14.56 17.76 15.50
C SER A 526 15.05 17.91 16.95
N LYS A 527 14.29 18.59 17.80
CA LYS A 527 14.58 18.73 19.23
C LYS A 527 14.43 17.41 19.97
N GLU A 528 13.30 16.73 19.79
CA GLU A 528 13.02 15.40 20.33
C GLU A 528 14.04 14.37 19.84
N LEU A 529 14.38 14.45 18.55
CA LEU A 529 15.35 13.58 17.92
C LEU A 529 16.76 13.77 18.48
N SER A 530 17.19 15.02 18.66
CA SER A 530 18.48 15.33 19.28
C SER A 530 18.54 14.84 20.73
N PHE A 531 17.43 14.94 21.47
CA PHE A 531 17.35 14.47 22.85
C PHE A 531 17.52 12.96 22.98
N LEU A 532 17.01 12.18 22.01
CA LEU A 532 17.09 10.71 22.00
C LEU A 532 18.54 10.16 22.08
N TYR A 533 19.52 10.95 21.66
CA TYR A 533 20.94 10.59 21.69
C TYR A 533 21.68 11.09 22.95
N THR A 534 20.97 11.62 23.94
CA THR A 534 21.54 12.04 25.22
C THR A 534 21.48 10.93 26.28
N PRO A 535 22.36 10.96 27.30
CA PRO A 535 22.26 10.01 28.43
C PRO A 535 20.91 10.03 29.15
N ALA A 536 20.23 11.19 29.17
CA ALA A 536 18.94 11.36 29.83
C ALA A 536 17.82 10.57 29.15
N ALA A 537 17.87 10.43 27.82
CA ALA A 537 16.85 9.71 27.05
C ALA A 537 16.86 8.19 27.27
N LYS A 538 17.94 7.62 27.81
CA LYS A 538 18.02 6.18 28.10
C LYS A 538 17.01 5.73 29.17
N LYS A 539 16.52 6.65 29.99
CA LYS A 539 15.44 6.38 30.95
C LYS A 539 14.09 6.72 30.28
N PRO A 540 13.13 5.78 30.22
CA PRO A 540 11.81 6.05 29.67
C PRO A 540 11.11 7.22 30.38
N GLU A 541 11.18 7.28 31.71
CA GLU A 541 10.61 8.36 32.54
C GLU A 541 11.50 9.62 32.54
N ASN A 542 11.79 10.15 31.36
CA ASN A 542 12.48 11.42 31.19
C ASN A 542 11.50 12.61 31.11
N GLU A 543 12.04 13.82 31.24
CA GLU A 543 11.24 15.06 31.29
C GLU A 543 10.43 15.29 30.02
N MET A 544 10.97 14.98 28.85
CA MET A 544 10.28 15.16 27.57
C MET A 544 9.10 14.20 27.44
N ASN A 545 9.27 12.92 27.78
CA ASN A 545 8.18 11.93 27.79
C ASN A 545 7.07 12.28 28.78
N LEU A 546 7.45 12.74 29.98
CA LEU A 546 6.48 13.18 30.99
C LEU A 546 5.71 14.42 30.54
N SER A 547 6.38 15.36 29.90
CA SER A 547 5.74 16.57 29.34
C SER A 547 4.77 16.22 28.22
N ALA A 548 5.18 15.37 27.27
CA ALA A 548 4.34 14.94 26.17
C ALA A 548 3.09 14.18 26.65
N ILE A 549 3.24 13.21 27.57
CA ILE A 549 2.10 12.47 28.11
C ILE A 549 1.14 13.37 28.91
N LYS A 550 1.65 14.38 29.62
CA LYS A 550 0.78 15.38 30.25
C LYS A 550 -0.04 16.12 29.20
N LYS A 551 0.57 16.55 28.09
CA LYS A 551 -0.13 17.24 26.99
C LYS A 551 -1.24 16.37 26.37
N TRP A 552 -1.02 15.07 26.20
CA TRP A 552 -2.05 14.15 25.70
C TRP A 552 -3.22 13.91 26.67
N ASN A 553 -3.05 14.22 27.95
CA ASN A 553 -4.07 14.06 29.00
C ASN A 553 -4.80 15.37 29.36
N LEU A 554 -4.40 16.50 28.76
CA LEU A 554 -5.10 17.78 28.82
C LEU A 554 -6.19 17.79 27.75
#